data_AF-A0A9E1INH5-F1
#
_entry.id   AF-A0A9E1INH5-F1
#
_cell.length_a   1.000
_cell.length_b   1.000
_cell.length_c   1.000
_cell.angle_alpha   90.00
_cell.angle_beta   90.00
_cell.angle_gamma   90.00
#
_symmetry.space_group_name_H-M   'P 1'
#
loop_
_entity.id
_entity.type
_entity.pdbx_description
1 polymer ?
#
loop_
_entity_poly.entity_id
_entity_poly.type
_entity_poly.pdbx_seq_one_letter_code
_entity_poly.pdbx_strand_id
1 'polypeptide(L)'
;MSPNWYDDGPVDLTSGFPALEKLRKTLSTTKIESFADQCEKALAPLGLNAITLPLVLALPEFKERPNLVVPLLPALKTTNSRENTWVLAMEHLLALADDERVVKLLQTHALTYLSNSIMVSDERVMKQLARLHPSLLLRALRQTHRRGVPIAKEPPARRYWTARAYEGLYRPQQARHLYNTLLGGYFEAKAKFRLQRLNSDTEMGQ
;
A
#
# COMPACT_ATOMS: atom_id res chain seq x y z
N MET A 1 -9.10 34.27 7.89
CA MET A 1 -9.33 32.85 8.21
C MET A 1 -9.48 32.10 6.90
N SER A 2 -8.42 31.45 6.43
CA SER A 2 -8.47 30.63 5.20
C SER A 2 -8.70 29.16 5.58
N PRO A 3 -9.77 28.51 5.09
CA PRO A 3 -9.98 27.08 5.28
C PRO A 3 -9.36 26.28 4.12
N ASN A 4 -8.93 25.06 4.43
CA ASN A 4 -8.60 23.96 3.51
C ASN A 4 -7.33 24.11 2.66
N TRP A 5 -6.20 23.69 3.25
CA TRP A 5 -5.06 23.20 2.49
C TRP A 5 -5.42 21.83 1.88
N TYR A 6 -5.33 21.76 0.55
CA TYR A 6 -5.66 20.61 -0.29
C TYR A 6 -4.85 19.35 0.05
N ASP A 7 -5.55 18.24 0.29
CA ASP A 7 -5.06 16.85 0.30
C ASP A 7 -5.68 16.07 -0.87
N ASP A 8 -5.90 16.76 -2.00
CA ASP A 8 -6.21 16.09 -3.24
C ASP A 8 -4.87 15.62 -3.79
N GLY A 9 -4.59 14.32 -3.68
CA GLY A 9 -3.44 13.67 -4.34
C GLY A 9 -3.31 14.12 -5.80
N PRO A 10 -2.16 13.91 -6.46
CA PRO A 10 -1.78 14.63 -7.68
C PRO A 10 -2.90 14.69 -8.74
N VAL A 11 -3.66 15.78 -8.73
CA VAL A 11 -4.65 16.13 -9.75
C VAL A 11 -3.93 17.02 -10.74
N ASP A 12 -4.12 16.77 -12.03
CA ASP A 12 -3.71 17.71 -13.08
C ASP A 12 -4.61 18.96 -13.04
N LEU A 13 -4.36 19.83 -12.05
CA LEU A 13 -5.15 21.05 -11.79
C LEU A 13 -5.08 22.06 -12.95
N THR A 14 -4.12 21.92 -13.86
CA THR A 14 -3.87 22.86 -14.95
C THR A 14 -4.31 22.35 -16.32
N SER A 15 -4.85 21.12 -16.42
CA SER A 15 -4.96 20.43 -17.72
C SER A 15 -3.63 20.39 -18.47
N GLY A 16 -2.51 20.33 -17.72
CA GLY A 16 -1.15 20.49 -18.20
C GLY A 16 -0.64 19.31 -19.03
N PHE A 17 -1.37 18.18 -19.06
CA PHE A 17 -1.01 17.02 -19.86
C PHE A 17 -2.11 16.63 -20.87
N PRO A 18 -2.25 17.36 -22.01
CA PRO A 18 -3.18 17.03 -23.09
C PRO A 18 -3.04 15.59 -23.62
N ALA A 19 -1.88 14.99 -23.45
CA ALA A 19 -1.64 13.60 -23.82
C ALA A 19 -2.37 12.59 -22.93
N LEU A 20 -2.57 12.90 -21.64
CA LEU A 20 -3.37 12.06 -20.75
C LEU A 20 -4.84 12.08 -21.16
N GLU A 21 -5.39 13.23 -21.56
CA GLU A 21 -6.77 13.31 -22.07
C GLU A 21 -7.00 12.43 -23.32
N LYS A 22 -6.01 12.36 -24.23
CA LYS A 22 -6.09 11.45 -25.39
C LYS A 22 -6.02 9.99 -24.96
N LEU A 23 -5.14 9.65 -24.01
CA LEU A 23 -5.01 8.31 -23.46
C LEU A 23 -6.31 7.87 -22.75
N ARG A 24 -6.96 8.75 -21.99
CA ARG A 24 -8.22 8.47 -21.29
C ARG A 24 -9.34 8.02 -22.23
N LYS A 25 -9.45 8.63 -23.40
CA LYS A 25 -10.45 8.24 -24.42
C LYS A 25 -10.25 6.82 -24.94
N THR A 26 -9.04 6.29 -24.89
CA THR A 26 -8.73 4.93 -25.35
C THR A 26 -8.73 3.91 -24.21
N LEU A 27 -8.58 4.36 -22.96
CA LEU A 27 -8.43 3.52 -21.77
C LEU A 27 -9.55 2.51 -21.54
N SER A 28 -10.78 2.78 -21.95
CA SER A 28 -11.90 1.83 -21.80
C SER A 28 -11.76 0.61 -22.72
N THR A 29 -11.05 0.73 -23.84
CA THR A 29 -10.90 -0.31 -24.87
C THR A 29 -9.48 -0.86 -24.98
N THR A 30 -8.51 -0.22 -24.33
CA THR A 30 -7.11 -0.64 -24.34
C THR A 30 -6.94 -2.07 -23.80
N LYS A 31 -6.19 -2.89 -24.53
CA LYS A 31 -5.73 -4.20 -24.06
C LYS A 31 -4.70 -4.01 -22.95
N ILE A 32 -4.81 -4.79 -21.87
CA ILE A 32 -3.97 -4.65 -20.66
C ILE A 32 -2.49 -4.73 -21.04
N GLU A 33 -2.12 -5.66 -21.92
CA GLU A 33 -0.74 -5.91 -22.34
C GLU A 33 -0.13 -4.72 -23.10
N SER A 34 -0.97 -3.95 -23.79
CA SER A 34 -0.54 -2.79 -24.58
C SER A 34 -0.53 -1.48 -23.81
N PHE A 35 -1.03 -1.48 -22.57
CA PHE A 35 -1.28 -0.24 -21.84
C PHE A 35 0.00 0.52 -21.49
N ALA A 36 1.05 -0.17 -21.02
CA ALA A 36 2.32 0.47 -20.71
C ALA A 36 2.93 1.16 -21.93
N ASP A 37 2.93 0.50 -23.09
CA ASP A 37 3.43 1.08 -24.35
C ASP A 37 2.61 2.29 -24.80
N GLN A 38 1.30 2.28 -24.57
CA GLN A 38 0.43 3.42 -24.87
C GLN A 38 0.75 4.61 -23.96
N CYS A 39 1.00 4.37 -22.68
CA CYS A 39 1.46 5.39 -21.75
C CYS A 39 2.81 5.97 -22.17
N GLU A 40 3.78 5.12 -22.52
CA GLU A 40 5.11 5.57 -22.97
C GLU A 40 5.02 6.47 -24.21
N LYS A 41 4.20 6.07 -25.19
CA LYS A 41 3.99 6.87 -26.42
C LYS A 41 3.26 8.16 -26.14
N ALA A 42 2.23 8.14 -25.28
CA ALA A 42 1.47 9.34 -24.92
C ALA A 42 2.34 10.34 -24.15
N LEU A 43 3.19 9.85 -23.26
CA LEU A 43 4.02 10.67 -22.37
C LEU A 43 5.38 11.03 -22.97
N ALA A 44 5.66 10.66 -24.21
CA ALA A 44 6.89 11.01 -24.89
C ALA A 44 7.05 12.55 -24.99
N PRO A 45 8.26 13.11 -24.76
CA PRO A 45 9.53 12.40 -24.56
C PRO A 45 9.83 12.01 -23.11
N LEU A 46 8.99 12.40 -22.14
CA LEU A 46 9.23 12.14 -20.72
C LEU A 46 9.11 10.65 -20.35
N GLY A 47 8.18 9.94 -21.00
CA GLY A 47 7.90 8.52 -20.74
C GLY A 47 7.31 8.26 -19.35
N LEU A 48 7.26 6.98 -18.95
CA LEU A 48 6.85 6.58 -17.60
C LEU A 48 8.03 6.74 -16.61
N ASN A 49 7.95 7.78 -15.78
CA ASN A 49 8.99 8.10 -14.80
C ASN A 49 8.36 8.57 -13.48
N ALA A 50 9.20 8.96 -12.51
CA ALA A 50 8.76 9.31 -11.16
C ALA A 50 7.81 10.52 -11.10
N ILE A 51 7.74 11.33 -12.16
CA ILE A 51 6.86 12.49 -12.29
C ILE A 51 5.54 12.10 -12.96
N THR A 52 5.59 11.30 -14.03
CA THR A 52 4.41 10.98 -14.85
C THR A 52 3.61 9.79 -14.32
N LEU A 53 4.26 8.83 -13.65
CA LEU A 53 3.62 7.63 -13.13
C LEU A 53 2.51 7.90 -12.10
N PRO A 54 2.68 8.84 -11.12
CA PRO A 54 1.58 9.23 -10.23
C PRO A 54 0.37 9.79 -10.97
N LEU A 55 0.59 10.55 -12.05
CA LEU A 55 -0.50 11.15 -12.85
C LEU A 55 -1.32 10.06 -13.56
N VAL A 56 -0.64 9.05 -14.11
CA VAL A 56 -1.30 7.90 -14.74
C VAL A 56 -2.09 7.10 -13.70
N LEU A 57 -1.52 6.84 -12.52
CA LEU A 57 -2.18 6.10 -11.45
C LEU A 57 -3.35 6.85 -10.80
N ALA A 58 -3.36 8.18 -10.89
CA ALA A 58 -4.46 9.03 -10.41
C ALA A 58 -5.66 9.07 -11.37
N LEU A 59 -5.54 8.47 -12.57
CA LEU A 59 -6.62 8.48 -13.56
C LEU A 59 -7.87 7.75 -13.02
N PRO A 60 -9.08 8.33 -13.18
CA PRO A 60 -10.31 7.77 -12.63
C PRO A 60 -10.65 6.39 -13.22
N GLU A 61 -10.18 6.11 -14.45
CA GLU A 61 -10.41 4.85 -15.16
C GLU A 61 -9.84 3.63 -14.42
N PHE A 62 -8.86 3.82 -13.51
CA PHE A 62 -8.36 2.74 -12.65
C PHE A 62 -9.38 2.23 -11.64
N LYS A 63 -10.42 3.02 -11.31
CA LYS A 63 -11.53 2.54 -10.46
C LYS A 63 -12.31 1.43 -11.14
N GLU A 64 -12.51 1.53 -12.45
CA GLU A 64 -13.25 0.55 -13.25
C GLU A 64 -12.35 -0.55 -13.81
N ARG A 65 -11.08 -0.24 -14.07
CA ARG A 65 -10.08 -1.16 -14.64
C ARG A 65 -8.81 -1.20 -13.79
N PRO A 66 -8.86 -1.70 -12.53
CA PRO A 66 -7.69 -1.72 -11.66
C PRO A 66 -6.54 -2.57 -12.22
N ASN A 67 -6.85 -3.57 -13.05
CA ASN A 67 -5.88 -4.42 -13.73
C ASN A 67 -4.91 -3.69 -14.67
N LEU A 68 -5.19 -2.45 -15.04
CA LEU A 68 -4.25 -1.59 -15.77
C LEU A 68 -2.99 -1.25 -14.97
N VAL A 69 -2.98 -1.45 -13.65
CA VAL A 69 -1.77 -1.27 -12.83
C VAL A 69 -0.71 -2.36 -13.09
N VAL A 70 -1.11 -3.56 -13.50
CA VAL A 70 -0.24 -4.71 -13.70
C VAL A 70 0.87 -4.47 -14.75
N PRO A 71 0.58 -3.95 -15.96
CA PRO A 71 1.62 -3.63 -16.94
C PRO A 71 2.55 -2.48 -16.49
N LEU A 72 2.17 -1.67 -15.49
CA LEU A 72 3.00 -0.57 -14.96
C LEU A 72 3.99 -1.02 -13.87
N LEU A 73 3.91 -2.29 -13.44
CA LEU A 73 4.78 -2.82 -12.38
C LEU A 73 6.29 -2.69 -12.65
N PRO A 74 6.80 -2.91 -13.89
CA PRO A 74 8.21 -2.67 -14.18
C PRO A 74 8.61 -1.22 -13.94
N ALA A 75 7.80 -0.25 -14.38
CA ALA A 75 8.06 1.18 -14.19
C ALA A 75 8.03 1.56 -12.71
N LEU A 76 7.09 1.00 -11.93
CA LEU A 76 7.01 1.19 -10.47
C LEU A 76 8.27 0.70 -9.72
N LYS A 77 8.91 -0.36 -10.22
CA LYS A 77 10.14 -0.91 -9.62
C LYS A 77 11.39 -0.10 -9.99
N THR A 78 11.46 0.44 -11.20
CA THR A 78 12.63 1.15 -11.71
C THR A 78 12.64 2.61 -11.29
N THR A 79 11.48 3.23 -11.19
CA THR A 79 11.37 4.53 -10.54
C THR A 79 11.57 4.32 -9.05
N ASN A 80 12.57 5.01 -8.48
CA ASN A 80 12.69 5.21 -7.04
C ASN A 80 11.54 6.14 -6.60
N SER A 81 10.33 5.69 -6.86
CA SER A 81 9.14 6.50 -6.94
C SER A 81 8.82 6.99 -5.54
N ARG A 82 8.55 8.29 -5.44
CA ARG A 82 8.21 8.94 -4.18
C ARG A 82 7.04 8.18 -3.54
N GLU A 83 7.05 8.13 -2.21
CA GLU A 83 6.17 7.31 -1.36
C GLU A 83 4.70 7.28 -1.81
N ASN A 84 4.16 8.42 -2.28
CA ASN A 84 2.76 8.52 -2.73
C ASN A 84 2.42 7.69 -3.99
N THR A 85 3.39 7.43 -4.87
CA THR A 85 3.18 6.66 -6.12
C THR A 85 2.83 5.22 -5.82
N TRP A 86 3.55 4.62 -4.86
CA TRP A 86 3.29 3.26 -4.41
C TRP A 86 1.97 3.17 -3.68
N VAL A 87 1.58 4.17 -2.88
CA VAL A 87 0.26 4.18 -2.24
C VAL A 87 -0.87 4.14 -3.28
N LEU A 88 -0.81 4.97 -4.33
CA LEU A 88 -1.80 4.95 -5.41
C LEU A 88 -1.81 3.61 -6.15
N ALA A 89 -0.63 3.08 -6.48
CA ALA A 89 -0.53 1.76 -7.11
C ALA A 89 -1.12 0.65 -6.23
N MET A 90 -0.90 0.73 -4.91
CA MET A 90 -1.43 -0.24 -3.95
C MET A 90 -2.94 -0.22 -3.88
N GLU A 91 -3.58 0.96 -3.90
CA GLU A 91 -5.04 1.05 -3.91
C GLU A 91 -5.64 0.24 -5.06
N HIS A 92 -5.05 0.34 -6.24
CA HIS A 92 -5.47 -0.41 -7.43
C HIS A 92 -5.09 -1.89 -7.35
N LEU A 93 -3.89 -2.22 -6.86
CA LEU A 93 -3.42 -3.60 -6.71
C LEU A 93 -4.22 -4.37 -5.65
N LEU A 94 -4.68 -3.71 -4.59
CA LEU A 94 -5.50 -4.34 -3.56
C LEU A 94 -6.90 -4.68 -4.07
N ALA A 95 -7.40 -3.95 -5.07
CA ALA A 95 -8.61 -4.36 -5.80
C ALA A 95 -8.43 -5.64 -6.64
N LEU A 96 -7.18 -6.12 -6.81
CA LEU A 96 -6.81 -7.31 -7.57
C LEU A 96 -6.22 -8.41 -6.67
N ALA A 97 -6.55 -8.43 -5.38
CA ALA A 97 -5.86 -9.28 -4.42
C ALA A 97 -6.06 -10.80 -4.60
N ASP A 98 -6.94 -11.22 -5.50
CA ASP A 98 -7.07 -12.62 -5.93
C ASP A 98 -6.06 -13.01 -7.04
N ASP A 99 -5.37 -12.03 -7.66
CA ASP A 99 -4.33 -12.29 -8.66
C ASP A 99 -2.99 -12.63 -7.98
N GLU A 100 -2.50 -13.85 -8.19
CA GLU A 100 -1.27 -14.36 -7.57
C GLU A 100 -0.03 -13.47 -7.85
N ARG A 101 0.04 -12.84 -9.03
CA ARG A 101 1.15 -11.95 -9.40
C ARG A 101 1.14 -10.69 -8.53
N VAL A 102 -0.05 -10.17 -8.26
CA VAL A 102 -0.26 -9.02 -7.38
C VAL A 102 0.08 -9.41 -5.95
N VAL A 103 -0.40 -10.55 -5.47
CA VAL A 103 -0.09 -11.11 -4.15
C VAL A 103 1.43 -11.24 -3.94
N LYS A 104 2.17 -11.77 -4.92
CA LYS A 104 3.62 -11.94 -4.84
C LYS A 104 4.37 -10.60 -4.86
N LEU A 105 3.88 -9.63 -5.61
CA LEU A 105 4.42 -8.27 -5.61
C LEU A 105 4.20 -7.58 -4.25
N LEU A 106 2.98 -7.63 -3.73
CA LEU A 106 2.61 -7.09 -2.41
C LEU A 106 3.47 -7.69 -1.30
N GLN A 107 3.71 -9.01 -1.34
CA GLN A 107 4.65 -9.67 -0.43
C GLN A 107 6.05 -9.08 -0.57
N THR A 108 6.60 -9.04 -1.79
CA THR A 108 7.96 -8.50 -2.03
C THR A 108 8.10 -7.08 -1.47
N HIS A 109 7.12 -6.20 -1.70
CA HIS A 109 7.16 -4.84 -1.17
C HIS A 109 7.09 -4.79 0.37
N ALA A 110 6.22 -5.61 0.97
CA ALA A 110 6.15 -5.73 2.43
C ALA A 110 7.47 -6.28 3.01
N LEU A 111 8.14 -7.20 2.32
CA LEU A 111 9.45 -7.70 2.72
C LEU A 111 10.51 -6.60 2.67
N THR A 112 10.55 -5.82 1.59
CA THR A 112 11.47 -4.68 1.45
C THR A 112 11.30 -3.67 2.59
N TYR A 113 10.06 -3.35 2.97
CA TYR A 113 9.79 -2.49 4.13
C TYR A 113 10.37 -3.04 5.43
N LEU A 114 10.24 -4.34 5.64
CA LEU A 114 10.65 -4.99 6.87
C LEU A 114 12.16 -5.24 6.93
N SER A 115 12.84 -5.34 5.78
CA SER A 115 14.29 -5.54 5.69
C SER A 115 15.07 -4.23 5.76
N ASN A 116 14.53 -3.14 5.22
CA ASN A 116 15.18 -1.84 5.19
C ASN A 116 14.67 -0.98 6.36
N SER A 117 15.29 -1.14 7.55
CA SER A 117 14.98 -0.32 8.73
C SER A 117 15.34 1.17 8.56
N ILE A 118 15.91 1.55 7.41
CA ILE A 118 16.37 2.89 7.08
C ILE A 118 15.64 3.31 5.80
N MET A 119 14.46 3.91 5.98
CA MET A 119 13.69 4.69 5.01
C MET A 119 13.22 3.96 3.73
N VAL A 120 12.09 4.44 3.18
CA VAL A 120 11.55 4.12 1.84
C VAL A 120 10.76 2.81 1.71
N SER A 121 9.90 2.50 2.68
CA SER A 121 8.58 1.96 2.31
C SER A 121 7.51 2.54 3.22
N ASP A 122 6.34 2.79 2.63
CA ASP A 122 5.34 3.64 3.22
C ASP A 122 4.49 2.88 4.26
N GLU A 123 4.42 3.43 5.48
CA GLU A 123 3.55 2.93 6.54
C GLU A 123 2.10 2.75 6.05
N ARG A 124 1.65 3.59 5.11
CA ARG A 124 0.32 3.53 4.48
C ARG A 124 0.08 2.21 3.76
N VAL A 125 1.07 1.65 3.06
CA VAL A 125 0.96 0.34 2.39
C VAL A 125 0.75 -0.77 3.41
N MET A 126 1.52 -0.75 4.49
CA MET A 126 1.37 -1.73 5.57
C MET A 126 0.02 -1.59 6.28
N LYS A 127 -0.49 -0.35 6.46
CA LYS A 127 -1.85 -0.11 7.00
C LYS A 127 -2.91 -0.73 6.10
N GLN A 128 -2.80 -0.55 4.78
CA GLN A 128 -3.74 -1.11 3.81
C GLN A 128 -3.67 -2.63 3.78
N LEU A 129 -2.48 -3.24 3.73
CA LEU A 129 -2.31 -4.69 3.80
C LEU A 129 -2.89 -5.27 5.09
N ALA A 130 -2.65 -4.64 6.25
CA ALA A 130 -3.22 -5.09 7.51
C ALA A 130 -4.75 -5.01 7.54
N ARG A 131 -5.35 -4.04 6.83
CA ARG A 131 -6.80 -3.84 6.78
C ARG A 131 -7.47 -4.79 5.80
N LEU A 132 -6.91 -4.94 4.61
CA LEU A 132 -7.56 -5.59 3.46
C LEU A 132 -7.11 -7.04 3.27
N HIS A 133 -5.82 -7.34 3.50
CA HIS A 133 -5.26 -8.69 3.33
C HIS A 133 -4.36 -9.07 4.52
N PRO A 134 -4.89 -9.16 5.74
CA PRO A 134 -4.08 -9.43 6.92
C PRO A 134 -3.39 -10.80 6.88
N SER A 135 -3.96 -11.80 6.21
CA SER A 135 -3.30 -13.09 5.93
C SER A 135 -2.03 -12.93 5.09
N LEU A 136 -2.07 -12.05 4.09
CA LEU A 136 -0.94 -11.79 3.20
C LEU A 136 0.18 -11.08 3.95
N LEU A 137 -0.17 -10.08 4.75
CA LEU A 137 0.76 -9.40 5.64
C LEU A 137 1.42 -10.39 6.61
N LEU A 138 0.64 -11.27 7.23
CA LEU A 138 1.17 -12.27 8.16
C LEU A 138 2.11 -13.27 7.46
N ARG A 139 1.81 -13.66 6.22
CA ARG A 139 2.68 -14.53 5.40
C ARG A 139 4.02 -13.85 5.10
N ALA A 140 4.00 -12.58 4.70
CA ALA A 140 5.21 -11.79 4.46
C ALA A 140 6.05 -11.64 5.76
N LEU A 141 5.39 -11.36 6.89
CA LEU A 141 6.05 -11.29 8.20
C LEU A 141 6.68 -12.64 8.60
N ARG A 142 6.04 -13.78 8.29
CA ARG A 142 6.60 -15.11 8.58
C ARG A 142 7.81 -15.45 7.72
N GLN A 143 7.82 -15.04 6.44
CA GLN A 143 8.93 -15.32 5.52
C GLN A 143 10.25 -14.68 5.96
N THR A 144 10.18 -13.52 6.62
CA THR A 144 11.36 -12.80 7.14
C THR A 144 11.57 -12.95 8.64
N HIS A 145 10.84 -13.87 9.27
CA HIS A 145 10.97 -14.15 10.69
C HIS A 145 12.33 -14.81 11.00
N ARG A 146 13.00 -14.36 12.05
CA ARG A 146 14.22 -15.03 12.51
C ARG A 146 13.85 -16.34 13.20
N ARG A 147 14.30 -17.47 12.63
CA ARG A 147 14.06 -18.81 13.22
C ARG A 147 14.53 -18.84 14.68
N GLY A 148 13.69 -19.39 15.56
CA GLY A 148 13.99 -19.53 16.99
C GLY A 148 13.77 -18.27 17.84
N VAL A 149 13.41 -17.13 17.25
CA VAL A 149 13.10 -15.91 18.01
C VAL A 149 11.60 -15.86 18.27
N PRO A 150 11.12 -15.76 19.53
CA PRO A 150 9.71 -15.53 19.77
C PRO A 150 9.26 -14.19 19.19
N ILE A 151 8.07 -14.15 18.58
CA ILE A 151 7.53 -12.91 17.97
C ILE A 151 7.51 -11.73 18.97
N ALA A 152 7.28 -11.98 20.26
CA ALA A 152 7.28 -10.96 21.31
C ALA A 152 8.66 -10.29 21.54
N LYS A 153 9.74 -10.90 21.05
CA LYS A 153 11.12 -10.39 21.13
C LYS A 153 11.64 -9.82 19.80
N GLU A 154 10.83 -9.83 18.74
CA GLU A 154 11.18 -9.23 17.45
C GLU A 154 11.21 -7.69 17.53
N PRO A 155 11.80 -6.99 16.54
CA PRO A 155 11.82 -5.53 16.50
C PRO A 155 10.41 -4.92 16.63
N PRO A 156 10.26 -3.75 17.27
CA PRO A 156 8.96 -3.13 17.55
C PRO A 156 8.04 -3.00 16.33
N ALA A 157 8.58 -2.62 15.17
CA ALA A 157 7.79 -2.51 13.93
C ALA A 157 7.17 -3.86 13.51
N ARG A 158 7.95 -4.95 13.58
CA ARG A 158 7.47 -6.30 13.24
C ARG A 158 6.38 -6.76 14.21
N ARG A 159 6.57 -6.51 15.51
CA ARG A 159 5.56 -6.79 16.54
C ARG A 159 4.27 -6.03 16.28
N TYR A 160 4.37 -4.74 15.96
CA TYR A 160 3.21 -3.90 15.65
C TYR A 160 2.44 -4.38 14.42
N TRP A 161 3.12 -4.68 13.32
CA TRP A 161 2.47 -5.17 12.10
C TRP A 161 1.88 -6.57 12.24
N THR A 162 2.51 -7.43 13.05
CA THR A 162 1.95 -8.74 13.39
C THR A 162 0.69 -8.60 14.23
N ALA A 163 0.68 -7.69 15.21
CA ALA A 163 -0.51 -7.39 16.00
C ALA A 163 -1.66 -6.87 15.11
N ARG A 164 -1.35 -5.95 14.18
CA ARG A 164 -2.31 -5.43 13.19
C ARG A 164 -2.87 -6.52 12.27
N ALA A 165 -2.04 -7.47 11.84
CA ALA A 165 -2.50 -8.61 11.06
C ALA A 165 -3.42 -9.54 11.88
N TYR A 166 -3.10 -9.80 13.15
CA TYR A 166 -3.99 -10.57 14.03
C TYR A 166 -5.32 -9.87 14.29
N GLU A 167 -5.31 -8.56 14.48
CA GLU A 167 -6.51 -7.76 14.60
C GLU A 167 -7.40 -7.89 13.36
N GLY A 168 -6.83 -7.71 12.15
CA GLY A 168 -7.58 -7.87 10.89
C GLY A 168 -8.08 -9.30 10.64
N LEU A 169 -7.50 -10.31 11.29
CA LEU A 169 -7.93 -11.71 11.24
C LEU A 169 -8.92 -12.08 12.36
N TYR A 170 -9.46 -11.10 13.09
CA TYR A 170 -10.36 -11.30 14.22
C TYR A 170 -9.74 -12.21 15.31
N ARG A 171 -8.45 -12.02 15.58
CA ARG A 171 -7.68 -12.70 16.64
C ARG A 171 -7.30 -11.72 17.76
N PRO A 172 -8.28 -11.19 18.52
CA PRO A 172 -8.10 -10.04 19.39
C PRO A 172 -7.16 -10.33 20.56
N GLN A 173 -7.15 -11.55 21.10
CA GLN A 173 -6.27 -11.92 22.22
C GLN A 173 -4.80 -11.87 21.82
N GLN A 174 -4.45 -12.43 20.66
CA GLN A 174 -3.09 -12.40 20.11
C GLN A 174 -2.66 -10.97 19.76
N ALA A 175 -3.57 -10.17 19.21
CA ALA A 175 -3.31 -8.76 18.92
C ALA A 175 -3.03 -7.96 20.21
N ARG A 176 -3.90 -8.08 21.24
CA ARG A 176 -3.72 -7.44 22.54
C ARG A 176 -2.40 -7.81 23.20
N HIS A 177 -2.07 -9.10 23.23
CA HIS A 177 -0.80 -9.57 23.78
C HIS A 177 0.38 -8.84 23.15
N LEU A 178 0.44 -8.79 21.81
CA LEU A 178 1.52 -8.10 21.10
C LEU A 178 1.52 -6.59 21.30
N TYR A 179 0.35 -5.93 21.33
CA TYR A 179 0.28 -4.49 21.61
C TYR A 179 0.81 -4.14 23.00
N ASN A 180 0.51 -4.96 24.01
CA ASN A 180 1.04 -4.76 25.35
C ASN A 180 2.58 -4.84 25.38
N THR A 181 3.20 -5.66 24.53
CA THR A 181 4.68 -5.72 24.43
C THR A 181 5.32 -4.48 23.82
N LEU A 182 4.53 -3.55 23.27
CA LEU A 182 4.99 -2.30 22.63
C LEU A 182 4.84 -1.07 23.54
N LEU A 183 4.29 -1.23 24.74
CA LEU A 183 4.16 -0.15 25.71
C LEU A 183 5.55 0.22 26.27
N GLY A 184 5.81 1.51 26.47
CA GLY A 184 7.12 2.01 26.94
C GLY A 184 8.15 2.24 25.83
N GLY A 185 7.73 2.40 24.57
CA GLY A 185 8.64 2.59 23.44
C GLY A 185 8.04 3.38 22.27
N TYR A 186 8.77 3.48 21.16
CA TYR A 186 8.40 4.30 19.99
C TYR A 186 6.99 4.03 19.42
N PHE A 187 6.49 2.80 19.53
CA PHE A 187 5.16 2.42 19.03
C PHE A 187 4.03 2.58 20.07
N GLU A 188 4.31 3.08 21.28
CA GLU A 188 3.36 3.09 22.39
C GLU A 188 2.05 3.81 22.06
N ALA A 189 2.11 5.03 21.50
CA ALA A 189 0.91 5.79 21.18
C ALA A 189 0.00 5.03 20.18
N LYS A 190 0.62 4.41 19.16
CA LYS A 190 -0.10 3.58 18.18
C LYS A 190 -0.70 2.33 18.84
N ALA A 191 0.05 1.66 19.71
CA ALA A 191 -0.41 0.47 20.42
C ALA A 191 -1.58 0.78 21.38
N LYS A 192 -1.49 1.87 22.16
CA LYS A 192 -2.55 2.34 23.06
C LYS A 192 -3.84 2.63 22.30
N PHE A 193 -3.76 3.36 21.19
CA PHE A 193 -4.93 3.63 20.34
C PHE A 193 -5.61 2.35 19.84
N ARG A 194 -4.85 1.34 19.40
CA ARG A 194 -5.42 0.06 18.96
C ARG A 194 -6.01 -0.75 20.12
N LEU A 195 -5.37 -0.76 21.28
CA LEU A 195 -5.90 -1.43 22.48
C LEU A 195 -7.24 -0.84 22.92
N GLN A 196 -7.37 0.49 22.94
CA GLN A 196 -8.63 1.17 23.26
C GLN A 196 -9.77 0.74 22.31
N ARG A 197 -9.48 0.70 21.00
CA ARG A 197 -10.44 0.27 19.99
C ARG A 197 -10.86 -1.20 20.16
N LEU A 198 -9.89 -2.08 20.39
CA LEU A 198 -10.17 -3.50 20.61
C LEU A 198 -11.04 -3.75 21.86
N ASN A 199 -10.94 -2.89 22.88
CA ASN A 199 -11.74 -3.04 24.09
C ASN A 199 -13.19 -2.57 23.86
N SER A 200 -13.37 -1.44 23.17
CA SER A 200 -14.69 -0.90 22.80
C SER A 200 -15.46 -1.82 21.86
N ASP A 201 -14.79 -2.46 20.90
CA ASP A 201 -15.41 -3.44 20.00
C ASP A 201 -15.85 -4.74 20.74
N THR A 202 -15.27 -5.04 21.90
CA THR A 202 -15.66 -6.21 22.72
C THR A 202 -16.87 -5.91 23.60
N GLU A 203 -17.06 -4.66 24.01
CA GLU A 203 -18.18 -4.21 24.85
C GLU A 203 -19.50 -4.07 24.07
N MET A 204 -19.45 -3.84 22.75
CA MET A 204 -20.65 -3.76 21.89
C MET A 204 -21.11 -5.11 21.31
N GLY A 205 -20.34 -6.17 21.52
CA GLY A 205 -20.65 -7.53 21.02
C GLY A 205 -21.27 -8.46 22.07
N GLN A 206 -21.63 -7.92 23.25
CA GLN A 206 -22.37 -8.60 24.32
C GLN A 206 -23.79 -8.06 24.39
#